data_AF-A0A010JMS3-F1
#
_entry.id   AF-A0A010JMS3-F1
#
_cell.length_a   1.000
_cell.length_b   1.000
_cell.length_c   1.000
_cell.angle_alpha   90.00
_cell.angle_beta   90.00
_cell.angle_gamma   90.00
#
_symmetry.space_group_name_H-M   'P 1'
#
loop_
_entity.id
_entity.type
_entity.pdbx_description
1 polymer ?
#
loop_
_entity_poly.entity_id
_entity_poly.type
_entity_poly.pdbx_seq_one_letter_code
_entity_poly.pdbx_strand_id
1 'polypeptide(L)'
;MNMKSIKYRLNHLFAFENLPSDMHSQAVDEIEQGLRFEELAEQDHERMQNWLDVTPNDRNAMWCYLRAALRGSSDASFKLGIGYLNGQFGLDKNYREAEKWLQKAASQGHPDAERCLQEAFSKLAFS
;
A
#
# COMPACT_ATOMS: atom_id res chain seq x y z
N MET A 1 -10.44 -17.46 -12.24
CA MET A 1 -8.98 -17.65 -12.24
C MET A 1 -8.55 -18.13 -10.85
N ASN A 2 -7.83 -19.24 -10.71
CA ASN A 2 -7.53 -19.86 -9.40
C ASN A 2 -6.31 -19.17 -8.75
N MET A 3 -6.37 -18.92 -7.44
CA MET A 3 -5.33 -18.23 -6.66
C MET A 3 -3.95 -18.89 -6.77
N LYS A 4 -3.90 -20.22 -6.99
CA LYS A 4 -2.65 -20.93 -7.29
C LYS A 4 -2.03 -20.53 -8.64
N SER A 5 -2.84 -20.28 -9.66
CA SER A 5 -2.37 -19.89 -11.01
C SER A 5 -1.88 -18.45 -11.07
N ILE A 6 -2.43 -17.55 -10.25
CA ILE A 6 -1.96 -16.17 -10.12
C ILE A 6 -0.58 -16.18 -9.43
N LYS A 7 -0.45 -16.91 -8.32
CA LYS A 7 0.83 -17.07 -7.60
C LYS A 7 1.92 -17.69 -8.48
N TYR A 8 1.56 -18.67 -9.31
CA TYR A 8 2.47 -19.31 -10.24
C TYR A 8 2.93 -18.36 -11.36
N ARG A 9 2.01 -17.57 -11.93
CA ARG A 9 2.35 -16.59 -12.98
C ARG A 9 3.19 -15.43 -12.47
N LEU A 10 2.93 -14.97 -11.24
CA LEU A 10 3.77 -13.96 -10.58
C LEU A 10 5.17 -14.52 -10.31
N ASN A 11 5.28 -15.76 -9.84
CA ASN A 11 6.60 -16.39 -9.64
C ASN A 11 7.39 -16.62 -10.94
N HIS A 12 6.73 -16.80 -12.09
CA HIS A 12 7.40 -17.08 -13.36
C HIS A 12 7.67 -15.85 -14.25
N LEU A 13 6.95 -14.74 -14.05
CA LEU A 13 7.21 -13.48 -14.75
C LEU A 13 8.38 -12.70 -14.13
N PHE A 14 8.71 -12.98 -12.87
CA PHE A 14 9.80 -12.33 -12.13
C PHE A 14 10.87 -13.36 -11.78
N ALA A 15 11.78 -13.61 -12.72
CA ALA A 15 13.04 -14.28 -12.44
C ALA A 15 13.90 -13.41 -11.52
N PHE A 16 13.64 -13.45 -10.21
CA PHE A 16 14.63 -13.11 -9.19
C PHE A 16 15.40 -14.38 -8.85
N GLU A 17 16.23 -14.81 -9.78
CA GLU A 17 17.39 -15.59 -9.43
C GLU A 17 18.34 -14.67 -8.64
N ASN A 18 18.66 -15.09 -7.41
CA ASN A 18 19.78 -14.61 -6.59
C ASN A 18 19.63 -13.27 -5.84
N LEU A 19 18.73 -13.23 -4.85
CA LEU A 19 19.01 -12.49 -3.62
C LEU A 19 19.06 -13.48 -2.44
N PRO A 20 20.15 -13.51 -1.66
CA PRO A 20 20.34 -14.49 -0.61
C PRO A 20 19.27 -14.38 0.48
N SER A 21 18.85 -15.56 0.95
CA SER A 21 17.74 -15.83 1.87
C SER A 21 17.82 -15.19 3.27
N ASP A 22 18.87 -14.44 3.58
CA ASP A 22 19.25 -14.13 4.97
C ASP A 22 19.09 -12.64 5.35
N MET A 23 18.43 -11.80 4.55
CA MET A 23 18.42 -10.35 4.82
C MET A 23 17.10 -9.57 4.69
N HIS A 24 15.94 -10.20 4.52
CA HIS A 24 14.68 -9.45 4.45
C HIS A 24 13.70 -9.89 5.56
N SER A 25 13.33 -8.94 6.41
CA SER A 25 12.19 -9.09 7.33
C SER A 25 10.93 -9.31 6.49
N GLN A 26 10.07 -10.26 6.87
CA GLN A 26 8.80 -10.54 6.18
C GLN A 26 7.87 -9.32 6.00
N ALA A 27 8.13 -8.22 6.70
CA ALA A 27 7.45 -6.95 6.47
C ALA A 27 7.99 -6.20 5.25
N VAL A 28 9.32 -6.21 5.04
CA VAL A 28 10.01 -5.56 3.92
C VAL A 28 9.60 -6.21 2.60
N ASP A 29 9.57 -7.54 2.54
CA ASP A 29 9.14 -8.28 1.33
C ASP A 29 7.71 -7.93 0.90
N GLU A 30 6.82 -7.68 1.86
CA GLU A 30 5.43 -7.31 1.57
C GLU A 30 5.32 -5.86 1.12
N ILE A 31 6.12 -4.94 1.67
CA ILE A 31 6.16 -3.54 1.21
C ILE A 31 6.64 -3.50 -0.24
N GLU A 32 7.73 -4.22 -0.54
CA GLU A 32 8.25 -4.28 -1.91
C GLU A 32 7.24 -4.88 -2.88
N GLN A 33 6.52 -5.93 -2.48
CA GLN A 33 5.41 -6.45 -3.27
C GLN A 33 4.31 -5.41 -3.48
N GLY A 34 3.97 -4.63 -2.44
CA GLY A 34 2.98 -3.56 -2.52
C GLY A 34 3.38 -2.46 -3.51
N LEU A 35 4.62 -1.99 -3.44
CA LEU A 35 5.19 -0.98 -4.34
C LEU A 35 5.19 -1.46 -5.80
N ARG A 36 5.50 -2.74 -6.05
CA ARG A 36 5.43 -3.31 -7.41
C ARG A 36 4.00 -3.34 -7.95
N PHE A 37 3.02 -3.67 -7.11
CA PHE A 37 1.63 -3.61 -7.54
C PHE A 37 1.14 -2.19 -7.76
N GLU A 38 1.64 -1.20 -7.00
CA GLU A 38 1.39 0.22 -7.25
C GLU A 38 1.91 0.64 -8.63
N GLU A 39 3.15 0.27 -8.98
CA GLU A 39 3.72 0.54 -10.32
C GLU A 39 2.93 -0.16 -11.44
N LEU A 40 2.51 -1.41 -11.23
CA LEU A 40 1.67 -2.12 -12.19
C LEU A 40 0.27 -1.52 -12.31
N ALA A 41 -0.29 -1.00 -11.21
CA ALA A 41 -1.56 -0.30 -11.23
C ALA A 41 -1.43 1.00 -12.02
N GLU A 42 -0.34 1.76 -11.87
CA GLU A 42 -0.05 2.94 -12.70
C GLU A 42 0.02 2.60 -14.20
N GLN A 43 0.71 1.51 -14.57
CA GLN A 43 0.75 1.05 -15.95
C GLN A 43 -0.62 0.63 -16.50
N ASP A 44 -1.43 -0.06 -15.67
CA ASP A 44 -2.79 -0.45 -16.04
C ASP A 44 -3.67 0.79 -16.26
N HIS A 45 -3.58 1.75 -15.34
CA HIS A 45 -4.23 3.04 -15.39
C HIS A 45 -3.87 3.86 -16.64
N GLU A 46 -2.60 3.90 -17.02
CA GLU A 46 -2.14 4.54 -18.26
C GLU A 46 -2.75 3.88 -19.50
N ARG A 47 -2.87 2.55 -19.49
CA ARG A 47 -3.47 1.78 -20.60
C ARG A 47 -4.99 1.93 -20.67
N MET A 48 -5.66 2.13 -19.54
CA MET A 48 -7.12 2.14 -19.44
C MET A 48 -7.78 3.45 -19.88
N GLN A 49 -7.00 4.48 -20.27
CA GLN A 49 -7.47 5.82 -20.69
C GLN A 49 -8.32 6.58 -19.65
N ASN A 50 -8.69 5.98 -18.52
CA ASN A 50 -9.47 6.56 -17.45
C ASN A 50 -8.93 6.14 -16.08
N TRP A 51 -8.51 7.11 -15.29
CA TRP A 51 -7.86 6.92 -13.98
C TRP A 51 -8.82 6.63 -12.83
N LEU A 52 -10.13 6.57 -13.10
CA LEU A 52 -11.18 6.36 -12.10
C LEU A 52 -11.50 4.88 -11.83
N ASP A 53 -11.02 3.95 -12.64
CA ASP A 53 -11.32 2.53 -12.47
C ASP A 53 -10.28 1.82 -11.61
N VAL A 54 -10.76 1.19 -10.55
CA VAL A 54 -9.92 0.40 -9.64
C VAL A 54 -9.43 -0.88 -10.33
N THR A 55 -8.12 -1.01 -10.49
CA THR A 55 -7.50 -2.18 -11.12
C THR A 55 -7.33 -3.33 -10.13
N PRO A 56 -7.12 -4.57 -10.61
CA PRO A 56 -6.72 -5.67 -9.74
C PRO A 56 -5.40 -5.39 -8.99
N ASN A 57 -4.49 -4.65 -9.61
CA ASN A 57 -3.20 -4.32 -9.04
C ASN A 57 -3.31 -3.31 -7.89
N ASP A 58 -4.24 -2.36 -7.97
CA ASP A 58 -4.61 -1.48 -6.84
C ASP A 58 -4.97 -2.29 -5.58
N ARG A 59 -5.85 -3.28 -5.74
CA ARG A 59 -6.29 -4.12 -4.62
C ARG A 59 -5.16 -4.99 -4.08
N ASN A 60 -4.28 -5.49 -4.96
CA ASN A 60 -3.12 -6.27 -4.55
C ASN A 60 -2.12 -5.40 -3.76
N ALA A 61 -1.87 -4.17 -4.18
CA ALA A 61 -1.03 -3.22 -3.46
C ALA A 61 -1.56 -2.96 -2.05
N MET A 62 -2.86 -2.68 -1.92
CA MET A 62 -3.53 -2.52 -0.62
C MET A 62 -3.32 -3.75 0.27
N TRP A 63 -3.50 -4.96 -0.26
CA TRP A 63 -3.36 -6.18 0.51
C TRP A 63 -1.92 -6.43 1.00
N CYS A 64 -0.93 -6.06 0.20
CA CYS A 64 0.47 -6.10 0.57
C CYS A 64 0.77 -5.11 1.71
N TYR A 65 0.30 -3.87 1.60
CA TYR A 65 0.45 -2.88 2.67
C TYR A 65 -0.25 -3.29 3.96
N LEU A 66 -1.44 -3.89 3.88
CA LEU A 66 -2.13 -4.43 5.05
C LEU A 66 -1.29 -5.49 5.76
N ARG A 67 -0.73 -6.45 5.01
CA ARG A 67 0.12 -7.50 5.59
C ARG A 67 1.39 -6.93 6.22
N ALA A 68 2.06 -6.00 5.55
CA ALA A 68 3.24 -5.33 6.08
C ALA A 68 2.93 -4.52 7.35
N ALA A 69 1.81 -3.78 7.38
CA ALA A 69 1.38 -2.97 8.52
C ALA A 69 0.97 -3.84 9.73
N LEU A 70 0.43 -5.04 9.48
CA LEU A 70 0.15 -6.04 10.52
C LEU A 70 1.43 -6.65 11.09
N ARG A 71 2.51 -6.72 10.31
CA ARG A 71 3.85 -7.12 10.76
C ARG A 71 4.65 -6.00 11.43
N GLY A 72 4.05 -4.83 11.62
CA GLY A 72 4.68 -3.71 12.33
C GLY A 72 5.53 -2.80 11.45
N SER A 73 5.32 -2.81 10.13
CA SER A 73 5.90 -1.78 9.28
C SER A 73 5.16 -0.44 9.47
N SER A 74 5.94 0.57 9.85
CA SER A 74 5.50 1.95 9.98
C SER A 74 5.20 2.57 8.62
N ASP A 75 6.04 2.31 7.62
CA ASP A 75 5.86 2.76 6.22
C ASP A 75 4.57 2.21 5.60
N ALA A 76 4.27 0.93 5.83
CA ALA A 76 3.05 0.33 5.32
C ALA A 76 1.79 0.89 6.02
N SER A 77 1.89 1.13 7.33
CA SER A 77 0.81 1.78 8.09
C SER A 77 0.57 3.20 7.56
N PHE A 78 1.64 3.93 7.21
CA PHE A 78 1.56 5.25 6.60
C PHE A 78 0.89 5.19 5.21
N LYS A 79 1.31 4.26 4.34
CA LYS A 79 0.72 4.06 3.00
C LYS A 79 -0.78 3.75 3.06
N LEU A 80 -1.23 2.90 3.98
CA LEU A 80 -2.67 2.66 4.20
C LEU A 80 -3.41 3.93 4.65
N GLY A 81 -2.80 4.69 5.56
CA GLY A 81 -3.35 5.95 6.03
C GLY A 81 -3.61 6.94 4.89
N ILE A 82 -2.59 7.17 4.04
CA ILE A 82 -2.71 8.01 2.85
C ILE A 82 -3.73 7.44 1.85
N GLY A 83 -3.75 6.10 1.69
CA GLY A 83 -4.72 5.42 0.83
C GLY A 83 -6.17 5.72 1.22
N TYR A 84 -6.49 5.66 2.51
CA TYR A 84 -7.81 6.02 3.03
C TYR A 84 -8.10 7.54 3.01
N LEU A 85 -7.09 8.41 3.08
CA LEU A 85 -7.30 9.87 2.93
C LEU A 85 -7.69 10.23 1.50
N ASN A 86 -6.99 9.66 0.54
CA ASN A 86 -7.11 10.03 -0.86
C ASN A 86 -8.14 9.20 -1.63
N GLY A 87 -8.53 8.04 -1.07
CA GLY A 87 -9.39 7.07 -1.76
C GLY A 87 -8.62 6.35 -2.87
N GLN A 88 -7.41 5.86 -2.55
CA GLN A 88 -6.52 5.17 -3.49
C GLN A 88 -6.56 3.65 -3.28
N PHE A 89 -5.98 2.90 -4.21
CA PHE A 89 -5.87 1.44 -4.13
C PHE A 89 -7.23 0.71 -4.06
N GLY A 90 -8.28 1.36 -4.56
CA GLY A 90 -9.66 0.88 -4.45
C GLY A 90 -10.29 1.01 -3.06
N LEU A 91 -9.70 1.83 -2.19
CA LEU A 91 -10.28 2.22 -0.92
C LEU A 91 -11.19 3.43 -1.13
N ASP A 92 -12.33 3.43 -0.46
CA ASP A 92 -13.13 4.65 -0.32
C ASP A 92 -12.47 5.59 0.69
N LYS A 93 -12.65 6.90 0.46
CA LYS A 93 -12.17 7.92 1.40
C LYS A 93 -12.80 7.68 2.78
N ASN A 94 -11.96 7.44 3.77
CA ASN A 94 -12.39 7.21 5.14
C ASN A 94 -11.38 7.84 6.11
N TYR A 95 -11.68 9.07 6.52
CA TYR A 95 -10.82 9.84 7.41
C TYR A 95 -10.61 9.17 8.78
N ARG A 96 -11.61 8.44 9.29
CA ARG A 96 -11.48 7.74 10.57
C ARG A 96 -10.50 6.57 10.49
N GLU A 97 -10.54 5.79 9.41
CA GLU A 97 -9.58 4.71 9.21
C GLU A 97 -8.19 5.28 8.88
N ALA A 98 -8.11 6.33 8.06
CA ALA A 98 -6.87 7.04 7.80
C ALA A 98 -6.18 7.52 9.10
N GLU A 99 -6.95 8.12 10.02
CA GLU A 99 -6.44 8.57 11.31
C GLU A 99 -5.80 7.42 12.09
N LYS A 100 -6.49 6.29 12.19
CA LYS A 100 -5.99 5.12 12.93
C LYS A 100 -4.68 4.60 12.35
N TRP A 101 -4.59 4.48 11.03
CA TRP A 101 -3.39 3.96 10.36
C TRP A 101 -2.22 4.93 10.44
N LEU A 102 -2.46 6.24 10.30
CA LEU A 102 -1.42 7.25 10.46
C LEU A 102 -0.98 7.40 11.92
N GLN A 103 -1.89 7.31 12.90
CA GLN A 103 -1.54 7.27 14.33
C GLN A 103 -0.69 6.05 14.64
N LYS A 104 -1.03 4.90 14.06
CA LYS A 104 -0.22 3.69 14.19
C LYS A 104 1.18 3.89 13.60
N ALA A 105 1.30 4.49 12.42
CA ALA A 105 2.58 4.81 11.81
C ALA A 105 3.41 5.78 12.68
N ALA A 106 2.78 6.83 13.21
CA ALA A 106 3.41 7.78 14.13
C ALA A 106 3.90 7.10 15.42
N SER A 107 3.10 6.22 16.01
CA SER A 107 3.47 5.45 17.22
C SER A 107 4.66 4.51 16.99
N GLN A 108 4.88 4.10 15.74
CA GLN A 108 6.02 3.28 15.32
C GLN A 108 7.22 4.14 14.86
N GLY A 109 7.12 5.47 14.98
CA GLY A 109 8.20 6.41 14.66
C GLY A 109 8.31 6.79 13.18
N HIS A 110 7.25 6.64 12.38
CA HIS A 110 7.29 7.10 10.99
C HIS A 110 7.43 8.64 10.93
N PRO A 111 8.48 9.18 10.29
CA PRO A 111 8.84 10.59 10.38
C PRO A 111 7.77 11.53 9.82
N ASP A 112 7.03 11.08 8.81
CA ASP A 112 6.01 11.90 8.14
C ASP A 112 4.59 11.68 8.66
N ALA A 113 4.37 10.71 9.54
CA ALA A 113 3.01 10.33 9.93
C ALA A 113 2.31 11.41 10.77
N GLU A 114 3.02 12.01 11.74
CA GLU A 114 2.47 13.10 12.57
C GLU A 114 2.15 14.35 11.75
N ARG A 115 3.05 14.71 10.83
CA ARG A 115 2.87 15.84 9.92
C ARG A 115 1.65 15.62 9.01
N CYS A 116 1.51 14.43 8.44
CA CYS A 116 0.36 14.09 7.59
C CYS A 116 -0.95 14.05 8.37
N LEU A 117 -0.96 13.60 9.63
CA LEU A 117 -2.13 13.72 10.52
C LEU A 117 -2.52 15.19 10.68
N GLN A 118 -1.58 16.03 11.11
CA GLN A 118 -1.86 17.45 11.31
C GLN A 118 -2.37 18.12 10.03
N GLU A 119 -1.75 17.85 8.88
CA GLU A 119 -2.18 18.43 7.61
C GLU A 119 -3.57 17.93 7.17
N ALA A 120 -3.83 16.63 7.27
CA ALA A 120 -5.10 16.05 6.85
C ALA A 120 -6.28 16.53 7.72
N PHE A 121 -6.09 16.57 9.04
CA PHE A 121 -7.15 16.91 9.99
C PHE A 121 -7.30 18.42 10.22
N SER A 122 -6.25 19.23 10.00
CA SER A 122 -6.42 20.68 9.97
C SER A 122 -7.31 21.11 8.81
N LYS A 123 -7.13 20.54 7.61
CA LYS A 123 -7.99 20.85 6.45
C LYS A 123 -9.47 20.51 6.69
N LEU A 124 -9.75 19.44 7.43
CA LEU A 124 -11.11 19.05 7.80
C LEU A 124 -11.73 19.93 8.89
N ALA A 125 -10.92 20.49 9.80
CA ALA A 125 -11.40 21.36 10.86
C ALA A 125 -11.81 22.77 10.36
N PHE A 126 -11.37 23.15 9.16
CA PHE A 126 -11.64 24.47 8.56
C PHE A 126 -12.46 24.42 7.25
N SER A 127 -12.98 23.24 6.87
CA SER A 127 -13.90 23.07 5.72
C SER A 127 -15.35 23.00 6.15
#